data_AF-A0A6J7DKV2-F1
#
_entry.id   AF-A0A6J7DKV2-F1
#
_cell.length_a   1.000
_cell.length_b   1.000
_cell.length_c   1.000
_cell.angle_alpha   90.00
_cell.angle_beta   90.00
_cell.angle_gamma   90.00
#
_symmetry.space_group_name_H-M   'P 1'
#
loop_
_entity.id
_entity.type
_entity.pdbx_description
1 polymer ?
#
loop_
_entity_poly.entity_id
_entity_poly.type
_entity_poly.pdbx_seq_one_letter_code
_entity_poly.pdbx_strand_id
1 'polypeptide(L)'
;MSKAASFNRKLAEKITSGVSTMWCAYGFAALALISLPAALKTGDLVVIVAWIAQTFLQLVLLSIIMVGQNAASEAVAQKIDETHTASLGEFELAKEAQMIAKEELKELKEIANEIHTILRDVERKK
;
A
#
# COMPACT_ATOMS: atom_id res chain seq x y z
N MET A 1 3.48 -18.83 17.15
CA MET A 1 2.27 -18.03 17.39
C MET A 1 1.10 -18.97 17.66
N SER A 2 0.33 -18.76 18.73
CA SER A 2 -0.78 -19.64 19.14
C SER A 2 -1.87 -19.70 18.05
N LYS A 3 -2.41 -20.90 17.76
CA LYS A 3 -3.50 -21.12 16.79
C LYS A 3 -4.72 -20.22 17.06
N ALA A 4 -4.96 -19.89 18.34
CA ALA A 4 -6.02 -18.96 18.75
C ALA A 4 -5.78 -17.53 18.24
N ALA A 5 -4.55 -17.03 18.28
CA ALA A 5 -4.22 -15.69 17.79
C ALA A 5 -4.42 -15.57 16.27
N SER A 6 -4.06 -16.61 15.50
CA SER A 6 -4.31 -16.63 14.05
C SER A 6 -5.80 -16.71 13.70
N PHE A 7 -6.60 -17.39 14.51
CA PHE A 7 -8.04 -17.45 14.32
C PHE A 7 -8.70 -16.10 14.65
N ASN A 8 -8.35 -15.49 15.78
CA ASN A 8 -8.86 -14.17 16.17
C ASN A 8 -8.52 -13.10 15.12
N ARG A 9 -7.30 -13.15 14.58
CA ARG A 9 -6.89 -12.23 13.50
C ARG A 9 -7.75 -12.41 12.24
N LYS A 10 -7.91 -13.65 11.76
CA LYS A 10 -8.76 -13.93 10.58
C LYS A 10 -10.21 -13.51 10.78
N LEU A 11 -10.75 -13.70 11.98
CA LEU A 11 -12.10 -13.28 12.32
C LEU A 11 -12.21 -11.74 12.34
N ALA A 12 -11.27 -11.06 13.00
CA ALA A 12 -11.21 -9.61 13.05
C ALA A 12 -11.11 -9.01 11.63
N GLU A 13 -10.18 -9.51 10.81
CA GLU A 13 -10.03 -9.08 9.41
C GLU A 13 -11.33 -9.23 8.61
N LYS A 14 -12.05 -10.35 8.80
CA LYS A 14 -13.31 -10.61 8.08
C LYS A 14 -14.46 -9.72 8.53
N ILE A 15 -14.53 -9.39 9.82
CA ILE A 15 -15.54 -8.46 10.35
C ILE A 15 -15.21 -7.03 9.88
N THR A 16 -13.95 -6.62 10.05
CA THR A 16 -13.50 -5.29 9.64
C THR A 16 -13.68 -5.07 8.15
N SER A 17 -13.39 -6.06 7.30
CA SER A 17 -13.59 -5.92 5.84
C SER A 17 -15.06 -5.80 5.44
N GLY A 18 -15.99 -6.36 6.22
CA GLY A 18 -17.42 -6.14 6.01
C GLY A 18 -17.89 -4.76 6.47
N VAL A 19 -17.42 -4.33 7.64
CA VAL A 19 -17.80 -3.04 8.27
C VAL A 19 -17.13 -1.84 7.57
N SER A 20 -15.96 -2.03 6.95
CA SER A 20 -15.25 -1.00 6.19
C SER A 20 -15.82 -0.73 4.79
N THR A 21 -17.04 -1.19 4.51
CA THR A 21 -17.75 -0.91 3.26
C THR A 21 -18.74 0.25 3.40
N MET A 22 -18.94 1.03 2.33
CA MET A 22 -19.97 2.09 2.29
C MET A 22 -21.36 1.56 2.65
N TRP A 23 -21.64 0.30 2.33
CA TRP A 23 -22.89 -0.39 2.68
C TRP A 23 -23.16 -0.44 4.19
N CYS A 24 -22.12 -0.55 5.01
CA CYS A 24 -22.27 -0.55 6.46
C CYS A 24 -22.72 0.82 6.98
N ALA A 25 -22.23 1.91 6.39
CA ALA A 25 -22.69 3.27 6.71
C ALA A 25 -24.19 3.45 6.41
N TYR A 26 -24.67 2.94 5.27
CA TYR A 26 -26.09 2.94 4.96
C TYR A 26 -26.89 2.06 5.92
N GLY A 27 -26.35 0.90 6.32
CA GLY A 27 -26.96 0.02 7.31
C GLY A 27 -27.10 0.67 8.69
N PHE A 28 -26.06 1.35 9.17
CA PHE A 28 -26.12 2.10 10.44
C PHE A 28 -27.01 3.32 10.37
N ALA A 29 -27.07 4.02 9.24
CA ALA A 29 -28.04 5.10 9.04
C ALA A 29 -29.48 4.57 9.11
N ALA A 30 -29.76 3.43 8.48
CA ALA A 30 -31.07 2.78 8.54
C ALA A 30 -31.42 2.30 9.95
N LEU A 31 -30.47 1.70 10.67
CA LEU A 31 -30.65 1.29 12.07
C LEU A 31 -30.88 2.49 12.99
N ALA A 32 -30.16 3.60 12.79
CA ALA A 32 -30.39 4.82 13.53
C ALA A 32 -31.83 5.30 13.33
N LEU A 33 -32.34 5.37 12.08
CA LEU A 33 -33.70 5.81 11.77
C LEU A 33 -34.81 5.05 12.52
N ILE A 34 -34.60 3.80 12.94
CA ILE A 34 -35.56 3.04 13.77
C ILE A 34 -35.80 3.74 15.12
N SER A 35 -34.79 4.41 15.66
CA SER A 35 -34.87 5.11 16.96
C SER A 35 -35.33 6.58 16.86
N LEU A 36 -35.37 7.15 15.66
CA LEU A 36 -35.89 8.50 15.39
C LEU A 36 -37.32 8.75 15.91
N PRO A 37 -38.33 7.86 15.67
CA PRO A 37 -39.68 8.10 16.16
C PRO A 37 -39.77 8.14 17.69
N ALA A 38 -38.87 7.47 18.41
CA ALA A 38 -38.82 7.53 19.87
C ALA A 38 -38.34 8.91 20.35
N ALA A 39 -37.31 9.48 19.71
CA ALA A 39 -36.80 10.81 20.04
C ALA A 39 -37.79 11.93 19.69
N LEU A 40 -38.51 11.81 18.56
CA LEU A 40 -39.53 12.80 18.17
C LEU A 40 -40.74 12.81 19.11
N LYS A 41 -41.12 11.65 19.66
CA LYS A 41 -42.23 11.54 20.62
C LYS A 41 -41.95 12.26 21.94
N THR A 42 -40.69 12.54 22.27
CA THR A 42 -40.33 13.27 23.49
C THR A 42 -40.76 14.73 23.45
N GLY A 43 -40.89 15.33 22.25
CA GLY A 43 -41.32 16.73 22.07
C GLY A 43 -40.29 17.78 22.52
N ASP A 44 -39.15 17.35 23.07
CA ASP A 44 -38.06 18.22 23.51
C ASP A 44 -37.01 18.37 22.40
N LEU A 45 -36.75 19.61 22.01
CA LEU A 45 -35.73 19.96 21.01
C LEU A 45 -34.33 19.47 21.41
N VAL A 46 -34.00 19.51 22.71
CA VAL A 46 -32.69 19.09 23.21
C VAL A 46 -32.48 17.60 22.98
N VAL A 47 -33.50 16.79 23.21
CA VAL A 47 -33.44 15.32 23.02
C VAL A 47 -33.29 14.97 21.54
N ILE A 48 -33.96 15.69 20.64
CA ILE A 48 -33.85 15.48 19.20
C ILE A 48 -32.43 15.81 18.72
N VAL A 49 -31.89 16.96 19.13
CA VAL A 49 -30.52 17.37 18.76
C VAL A 49 -29.49 16.39 19.33
N ALA A 50 -29.65 15.96 20.58
CA ALA A 50 -28.79 14.97 21.21
C ALA A 50 -28.81 13.63 20.43
N TRP A 51 -29.99 13.18 20.01
CA TRP A 51 -30.12 11.96 19.21
C TRP A 51 -29.41 12.07 17.85
N ILE A 52 -29.51 13.23 17.17
CA ILE A 52 -28.80 13.46 15.89
C ILE A 52 -27.28 13.44 16.13
N ALA A 53 -26.79 14.21 17.10
CA ALA A 53 -25.35 14.35 17.35
C ALA A 53 -24.71 13.07 17.88
N GLN A 54 -25.43 12.33 18.71
CA GLN A 54 -24.92 11.14 19.37
C GLN A 54 -25.33 9.89 18.59
N THR A 55 -26.60 9.49 18.63
CA THR A 55 -27.01 8.19 18.06
C THR A 55 -26.81 8.12 16.55
N PHE A 56 -27.19 9.14 15.80
CA PHE A 56 -27.09 9.12 14.34
C PHE A 56 -25.64 9.38 13.88
N LEU A 57 -25.10 10.57 14.18
CA LEU A 57 -23.78 10.95 13.70
C LEU A 57 -22.68 10.03 14.23
N GLN A 58 -22.70 9.59 15.49
CA GLN A 58 -21.63 8.74 16.02
C GLN A 58 -21.59 7.36 15.34
N LEU A 59 -22.74 6.70 15.16
CA LEU A 59 -22.81 5.39 14.49
C LEU A 59 -22.35 5.49 13.03
N VAL A 60 -22.84 6.49 12.30
CA VAL A 60 -22.52 6.67 10.89
C VAL A 60 -21.06 7.12 10.71
N LEU A 61 -20.57 8.09 11.50
CA LEU A 61 -19.20 8.58 11.44
C LEU A 61 -18.19 7.45 11.71
N LEU A 62 -18.45 6.58 12.68
CA LEU A 62 -17.54 5.47 12.96
C LEU A 62 -17.33 4.57 11.74
N SER A 63 -18.42 4.22 11.02
CA SER A 63 -18.33 3.43 9.79
C SER A 63 -17.64 4.18 8.65
N ILE A 64 -17.97 5.46 8.43
CA ILE A 64 -17.36 6.27 7.36
C ILE A 64 -15.87 6.46 7.58
N ILE A 65 -15.43 6.69 8.82
CA ILE A 65 -14.00 6.81 9.16
C ILE A 65 -13.27 5.52 8.79
N MET A 66 -13.84 4.36 9.10
CA MET A 66 -13.22 3.06 8.79
C MET A 66 -13.12 2.82 7.27
N VAL A 67 -14.16 3.19 6.50
CA VAL A 67 -14.14 3.12 5.03
C VAL A 67 -13.05 4.03 4.47
N GLY A 68 -12.96 5.28 4.96
CA GLY A 68 -11.94 6.24 4.52
C GLY A 68 -10.52 5.77 4.81
N GLN A 69 -10.29 5.19 6.00
CA GLN A 69 -9.01 4.59 6.37
C GLN A 69 -8.64 3.41 5.47
N ASN A 70 -9.61 2.56 5.11
CA ASN A 70 -9.38 1.42 4.23
C ASN A 70 -9.01 1.88 2.81
N ALA A 71 -9.76 2.82 2.24
CA ALA A 71 -9.46 3.40 0.92
C ALA A 71 -8.09 4.10 0.87
N ALA A 72 -7.72 4.82 1.93
CA ALA A 72 -6.39 5.42 2.04
C ALA A 72 -5.28 4.35 2.10
N SER A 73 -5.52 3.26 2.82
CA SER A 73 -4.56 2.15 2.95
C SER A 73 -4.37 1.41 1.62
N GLU A 74 -5.45 1.22 0.86
CA GLU A 74 -5.41 0.60 -0.48
C GLU A 74 -4.61 1.45 -1.48
N ALA A 75 -4.83 2.77 -1.50
CA ALA A 75 -4.06 3.68 -2.35
C ALA A 75 -2.56 3.68 -2.01
N VAL A 76 -2.21 3.57 -0.71
CA VAL A 76 -0.82 3.42 -0.27
C VAL A 76 -0.25 2.07 -0.71
N ALA A 77 -1.02 0.98 -0.57
CA ALA A 77 -0.59 -0.35 -1.00
C ALA A 77 -0.33 -0.40 -2.50
N GLN A 78 -1.20 0.20 -3.32
CA GLN A 78 -1.00 0.32 -4.77
C GLN A 78 0.30 1.06 -5.09
N LYS A 79 0.54 2.21 -4.44
CA LYS A 79 1.77 2.97 -4.64
C LYS A 79 3.02 2.18 -4.25
N ILE A 80 2.95 1.39 -3.18
CA ILE A 80 4.05 0.50 -2.77
C ILE A 80 4.32 -0.53 -3.85
N ASP A 81 3.29 -1.16 -4.42
CA ASP A 81 3.42 -2.17 -5.47
C ASP A 81 4.02 -1.59 -6.76
N GLU A 82 3.54 -0.41 -7.18
CA GLU A 82 4.08 0.33 -8.32
C GLU A 82 5.56 0.71 -8.09
N THR A 83 5.90 1.23 -6.92
CA THR A 83 7.28 1.63 -6.57
C THR A 83 8.20 0.41 -6.48
N HIS A 84 7.71 -0.70 -5.92
CA HIS A 84 8.46 -1.94 -5.83
C HIS A 84 8.76 -2.51 -7.22
N THR A 85 7.75 -2.52 -8.10
CA THR A 85 7.90 -2.96 -9.49
C THR A 85 8.87 -2.07 -10.27
N ALA A 86 8.75 -0.75 -10.13
CA ALA A 86 9.69 0.19 -10.74
C ALA A 86 11.12 -0.01 -10.25
N SER A 87 11.32 -0.19 -8.94
CA SER A 87 12.64 -0.42 -8.34
C SER A 87 13.29 -1.72 -8.86
N LEU A 88 12.49 -2.78 -9.05
CA LEU A 88 12.99 -4.02 -9.65
C LEU A 88 13.40 -3.82 -11.11
N GLY A 89 12.60 -3.10 -11.91
CA GLY A 89 12.96 -2.78 -13.29
C GLY A 89 14.25 -1.98 -13.40
N GLU A 90 14.43 -0.96 -12.54
CA GLU A 90 15.69 -0.20 -12.48
C GLU A 90 16.88 -1.09 -12.07
N PHE A 91 16.68 -2.02 -11.13
CA PHE A 91 17.73 -2.94 -10.69
C PHE A 91 18.17 -3.89 -11.81
N GLU A 92 17.22 -4.40 -12.61
CA GLU A 92 17.53 -5.25 -13.76
C GLU A 92 18.32 -4.49 -14.83
N LEU A 93 17.90 -3.26 -15.16
CA LEU A 93 18.62 -2.39 -16.08
C LEU A 93 20.03 -2.06 -15.59
N ALA A 94 20.19 -1.76 -14.29
CA ALA A 94 21.50 -1.52 -13.69
C ALA A 94 22.40 -2.77 -13.75
N LYS A 95 21.82 -3.95 -13.55
CA LYS A 95 22.54 -5.22 -13.67
C LYS A 95 23.00 -5.48 -15.10
N GLU A 96 22.15 -5.20 -16.09
CA GLU A 96 22.49 -5.32 -17.52
C GLU A 96 23.63 -4.35 -17.91
N ALA A 97 23.52 -3.07 -17.52
CA ALA A 97 24.58 -2.08 -17.75
C ALA A 97 25.92 -2.49 -17.11
N GLN A 98 25.89 -3.07 -15.91
CA GLN A 98 27.08 -3.61 -15.25
C GLN A 98 27.68 -4.81 -15.99
N MET A 99 26.86 -5.66 -16.61
CA MET A 99 27.39 -6.78 -17.42
C MET A 99 28.08 -6.27 -18.68
N ILE A 100 27.45 -5.35 -19.41
CA ILE A 100 28.03 -4.72 -20.61
C ILE A 100 29.34 -4.03 -20.25
N ALA A 101 29.36 -3.21 -19.18
CA ALA A 101 30.57 -2.54 -18.74
C ALA A 101 31.72 -3.50 -18.39
N LYS A 102 31.41 -4.68 -17.84
CA LYS A 102 32.43 -5.72 -17.59
C LYS A 102 32.97 -6.34 -18.87
N GLU A 103 32.13 -6.50 -19.88
CA GLU A 103 32.52 -7.02 -21.20
C GLU A 103 33.43 -6.02 -21.93
N GLU A 104 33.04 -4.74 -21.98
CA GLU A 104 33.84 -3.63 -22.51
C GLU A 104 35.22 -3.54 -21.83
N LEU A 105 35.27 -3.69 -20.50
CA LEU A 105 36.54 -3.69 -19.75
C LEU A 105 37.44 -4.89 -20.08
N LYS A 106 36.84 -6.03 -20.42
CA LYS A 106 37.59 -7.23 -20.83
C LYS A 106 38.23 -7.01 -22.20
N GLU A 107 37.46 -6.50 -23.17
CA GLU A 107 37.97 -6.20 -24.51
C GLU A 107 39.08 -5.12 -24.47
N LEU A 108 38.87 -4.05 -23.71
CA LEU A 108 39.88 -3.00 -23.54
C LEU A 108 41.20 -3.55 -22.95
N LYS A 109 41.11 -4.54 -22.06
CA LYS A 109 42.27 -5.20 -21.47
C LYS A 109 43.00 -6.11 -22.45
N GLU A 110 42.28 -6.80 -23.33
CA GLU A 110 42.87 -7.59 -24.41
C GLU A 110 43.63 -6.68 -25.40
N ILE A 111 43.00 -5.59 -25.86
CA ILE A 111 43.63 -4.59 -26.74
C ILE A 111 44.87 -3.98 -26.07
N ALA A 112 44.79 -3.62 -24.79
CA ALA A 112 45.94 -3.08 -24.06
C ALA A 112 47.10 -4.08 -23.97
N ASN A 113 46.81 -5.37 -23.75
CA ASN A 113 47.82 -6.42 -23.76
C ASN A 113 48.45 -6.62 -25.14
N GLU A 114 47.65 -6.59 -26.21
CA GLU A 114 48.17 -6.67 -27.58
C GLU A 114 49.11 -5.51 -27.90
N ILE A 115 48.70 -4.28 -27.60
CA ILE A 115 49.53 -3.08 -27.77
C ILE A 115 50.84 -3.23 -27.00
N HIS A 116 50.78 -3.65 -25.73
CA HIS A 116 51.97 -3.82 -24.90
C HIS A 116 52.93 -4.89 -25.46
N THR A 117 52.38 -5.96 -26.02
CA THR A 117 53.18 -7.03 -26.65
C THR A 117 53.87 -6.53 -27.92
N ILE A 118 53.13 -5.82 -28.78
CA ILE A 118 53.66 -5.19 -29.99
C ILE A 118 54.77 -4.19 -29.64
N LEU A 119 54.57 -3.35 -28.62
CA LEU A 119 55.57 -2.36 -28.18
C LEU A 119 56.88 -3.04 -27.78
N ARG A 120 56.78 -4.12 -27.00
CA ARG A 120 57.94 -4.89 -26.54
C ARG A 120 58.68 -5.60 -27.68
N ASP A 121 57.95 -6.06 -28.69
CA ASP A 121 58.53 -6.72 -29.85
C ASP A 121 59.21 -5.72 -30.80
N VAL A 122 58.71 -4.48 -30.88
CA VAL A 122 59.38 -3.37 -31.58
C VAL A 122 60.67 -2.96 -30.86
N GLU A 123 60.63 -2.88 -29.53
CA GLU A 123 61.80 -2.51 -28.72
C GLU A 123 62.94 -3.54 -28.82
N ARG A 124 62.60 -4.83 -28.97
CA ARG A 124 63.58 -5.93 -29.15
C ARG A 124 64.24 -5.98 -30.52
N LYS A 125 63.66 -5.33 -31.53
CA LYS A 125 64.17 -5.27 -32.92
C LYS A 125 65.08 -4.07 -33.19
N LYS A 126 65.18 -3.13 -32.25
CA LYS A 126 66.18 -2.06 -32.23
C LYS A 126 67.44 -2.53 -31.53
#